data_AF-A0A3D4EZ68-F1
#
_entry.id   AF-A0A3D4EZ68-F1
#
_cell.length_a   1.000
_cell.length_b   1.000
_cell.length_c   1.000
_cell.angle_alpha   90.00
_cell.angle_beta   90.00
_cell.angle_gamma   90.00
#
_symmetry.space_group_name_H-M   'P 1'
#
loop_
_entity.id
_entity.type
_entity.pdbx_description
1 polymer ?
#
loop_
_entity_poly.entity_id
_entity_poly.type
_entity_poly.pdbx_seq_one_letter_code
_entity_poly.pdbx_strand_id
1 'polypeptide(L)'
;MAGEKKKRGKRKHQPMGLDIIHEDRDIIVVNKTAGLLTIGTGRDGGRTAHAALDDYVKKGNYKSRERIFVVHRLDRDTSGV
;
A
#
# COMPACT_ATOMS: atom_id res chain seq x y z
N MET A 1 -0.93 -36.04 -4.76
CA MET A 1 -1.27 -34.92 -3.86
C MET A 1 -1.46 -33.67 -4.71
N ALA A 2 -2.70 -33.34 -5.04
CA ALA A 2 -3.01 -32.23 -5.95
C ALA A 2 -2.88 -30.91 -5.20
N GLY A 3 -1.78 -30.17 -5.45
CA GLY A 3 -1.61 -28.82 -4.95
C GLY A 3 -2.58 -27.87 -5.62
N GLU A 4 -3.46 -27.26 -4.83
CA GLU A 4 -4.40 -26.23 -5.23
C GLU A 4 -3.68 -25.09 -5.98
N LYS A 5 -3.97 -24.96 -7.28
CA LYS A 5 -3.56 -23.80 -8.06
C LYS A 5 -4.42 -22.60 -7.64
N LYS A 6 -3.94 -21.81 -6.68
CA LYS A 6 -4.54 -20.50 -6.36
C LYS A 6 -4.65 -19.69 -7.66
N LYS A 7 -5.89 -19.41 -8.08
CA LYS A 7 -6.22 -18.56 -9.22
C LYS A 7 -5.57 -17.20 -9.01
N ARG A 8 -4.44 -16.94 -9.67
CA ARG A 8 -3.84 -15.60 -9.75
C ARG A 8 -4.78 -14.76 -10.63
N GLY A 9 -5.81 -14.19 -10.01
CA GLY A 9 -6.58 -13.10 -10.61
C GLY A 9 -5.61 -12.02 -11.12
N LYS A 10 -5.98 -11.33 -12.20
CA LYS A 10 -5.17 -10.27 -12.81
C LYS A 10 -4.58 -9.41 -11.68
N ARG A 11 -3.24 -9.48 -11.49
CA ARG A 11 -2.58 -8.72 -10.44
C ARG A 11 -2.83 -7.25 -10.75
N LYS A 12 -3.74 -6.63 -9.99
CA LYS A 12 -3.89 -5.18 -9.99
C LYS A 12 -2.51 -4.60 -9.68
N HIS A 13 -2.22 -3.43 -10.24
CA HIS A 13 -0.98 -2.72 -9.94
C HIS A 13 -0.85 -2.60 -8.42
N GLN A 14 0.24 -3.09 -7.82
CA GLN A 14 0.47 -2.99 -6.38
C GLN A 14 1.56 -1.93 -6.14
N PRO A 15 1.38 -1.03 -5.17
CA PRO A 15 2.44 -0.12 -4.76
C PRO A 15 3.64 -0.91 -4.20
N MET A 16 4.86 -0.41 -4.40
CA MET A 16 6.07 -1.10 -3.94
C MET A 16 6.06 -1.30 -2.41
N GLY A 17 6.31 -2.53 -1.96
CA GLY A 17 6.38 -2.88 -0.52
C GLY A 17 5.02 -2.99 0.18
N LEU A 18 3.92 -2.93 -0.58
CA LEU A 18 2.55 -3.05 -0.08
C LEU A 18 1.77 -4.07 -0.90
N ASP A 19 1.06 -4.98 -0.24
CA ASP A 19 0.07 -5.83 -0.87
C ASP A 19 -1.33 -5.38 -0.43
N ILE A 20 -2.12 -4.81 -1.35
CA ILE A 20 -3.51 -4.45 -1.06
C ILE A 20 -4.33 -5.73 -0.90
N ILE A 21 -4.75 -6.00 0.34
CA ILE A 21 -5.55 -7.17 0.70
C ILE A 21 -7.05 -6.88 0.69
N HIS A 22 -7.43 -5.60 0.84
CA HIS A 22 -8.81 -5.12 0.73
C HIS A 22 -8.83 -3.67 0.22
N GLU A 23 -9.78 -3.36 -0.65
CA GLU A 23 -10.01 -2.03 -1.21
C GLU A 23 -11.49 -1.88 -1.55
N ASP A 24 -12.13 -0.89 -0.95
CA ASP A 24 -13.49 -0.46 -1.30
C ASP A 24 -13.56 1.07 -1.44
N ARG A 25 -14.76 1.64 -1.31
CA ARG A 25 -14.97 3.09 -1.47
C ARG A 25 -14.49 3.90 -0.28
N ASP A 26 -14.35 3.27 0.88
CA ASP A 26 -14.18 3.93 2.17
C ASP A 26 -12.78 3.65 2.74
N ILE A 27 -12.26 2.43 2.58
CA ILE A 27 -10.96 2.03 3.15
C ILE A 27 -10.10 1.19 2.20
N ILE A 28 -8.79 1.27 2.44
CA ILE A 28 -7.78 0.40 1.84
C ILE A 28 -7.03 -0.27 2.99
N VAL A 29 -6.93 -1.59 2.95
CA VAL A 29 -6.15 -2.38 3.90
C VAL A 29 -4.99 -3.02 3.15
N VAL A 30 -3.78 -2.84 3.69
CA VAL A 30 -2.54 -3.31 3.07
C VAL A 30 -1.79 -4.22 4.02
N ASN A 31 -1.11 -5.21 3.47
CA ASN A 31 -0.04 -5.91 4.16
C ASN A 31 1.28 -5.22 3.83
N LYS A 32 1.91 -4.58 4.83
CA LYS A 32 3.16 -3.82 4.70
C LYS A 32 4.37 -4.74 4.90
N THR A 33 5.39 -4.59 4.06
CA THR A 33 6.69 -5.23 4.30
C THR A 33 7.46 -4.55 5.44
N ALA A 34 8.29 -5.31 6.16
CA ALA A 34 9.28 -4.73 7.07
C ALA A 34 10.30 -3.86 6.31
N GLY A 35 10.88 -2.87 6.99
CA GLY A 35 11.81 -1.89 6.41
C GLY A 35 11.13 -0.70 5.72
N LEU A 36 9.82 -0.75 5.47
CA LEU A 36 9.07 0.37 4.87
C LEU A 36 8.48 1.27 5.95
N LEU A 37 8.76 2.57 5.91
CA LEU A 37 8.12 3.55 6.79
C LEU A 37 6.65 3.72 6.43
N THR A 38 5.77 3.80 7.43
CA THR A 38 4.37 4.11 7.19
C THR A 38 4.17 5.58 6.79
N ILE A 39 4.71 6.50 7.58
CA ILE A 39 4.68 7.94 7.35
C ILE A 39 6.12 8.48 7.43
N GLY A 40 6.47 9.36 6.50
CA GLY A 40 7.80 9.96 6.45
C GLY A 40 7.94 11.10 7.44
N THR A 41 9.18 11.34 7.87
CA THR A 41 9.53 12.47 8.77
C THR A 41 10.20 13.61 8.00
N GLY A 42 9.96 13.70 6.68
CA GLY A 42 10.54 14.71 5.79
C GLY A 42 11.96 14.41 5.28
N ARG A 43 12.63 13.36 5.78
CA ARG A 43 14.01 12.98 5.37
C ARG A 43 14.06 11.75 4.46
N ASP A 44 12.94 11.07 4.26
CA ASP A 44 12.90 9.71 3.68
C ASP A 44 12.80 9.70 2.14
N GLY A 45 12.95 10.86 1.49
CA GLY A 45 12.90 10.99 0.03
C GLY A 45 11.59 10.48 -0.59
N GLY A 46 10.49 10.50 0.16
CA GLY A 46 9.18 10.04 -0.29
C GLY A 46 8.98 8.51 -0.30
N ARG A 47 9.93 7.70 0.17
CA ARG A 47 9.80 6.22 0.18
C ARG A 47 9.05 5.72 1.40
N THR A 48 7.73 5.87 1.38
CA THR A 48 6.84 5.52 2.50
C THR A 48 5.58 4.83 1.99
N ALA A 49 4.93 4.04 2.86
CA ALA A 49 3.67 3.40 2.54
C ALA A 49 2.60 4.43 2.17
N HIS A 50 2.53 5.54 2.91
CA HIS A 50 1.61 6.63 2.61
C HIS A 50 1.84 7.23 1.23
N ALA A 51 3.08 7.58 0.87
CA ALA A 51 3.37 8.14 -0.45
C ALA A 51 3.06 7.16 -1.59
N ALA A 52 3.36 5.87 -1.39
CA ALA A 52 3.08 4.83 -2.37
C ALA A 52 1.55 4.63 -2.58
N LEU A 53 0.76 4.68 -1.51
CA LEU A 53 -0.69 4.57 -1.59
C LEU A 53 -1.35 5.84 -2.13
N ASP A 54 -0.83 7.02 -1.78
CA ASP A 54 -1.31 8.29 -2.31
C ASP A 54 -1.09 8.38 -3.83
N ASP A 55 0.05 7.89 -4.33
CA ASP A 55 0.29 7.75 -5.78
C ASP A 55 -0.64 6.70 -6.43
N TYR A 56 -0.84 5.57 -5.76
CA TYR A 56 -1.73 4.50 -6.22
C TYR A 56 -3.17 4.99 -6.44
N VAL A 57 -3.77 5.70 -5.47
CA VAL A 57 -5.14 6.21 -5.63
C VAL A 57 -5.25 7.31 -6.67
N LYS A 58 -4.17 8.08 -6.88
CA LYS A 58 -4.08 9.09 -7.94
C LYS A 58 -3.90 8.49 -9.33
N LYS A 59 -3.46 7.23 -9.43
CA LYS A 59 -3.20 6.51 -10.69
C LYS A 59 -2.26 7.29 -11.62
N GLY A 60 -1.25 7.94 -11.05
CA GLY A 60 -0.30 8.79 -11.78
C GLY A 60 -0.87 10.14 -12.27
N ASN A 61 -2.13 10.48 -11.95
CA ASN A 61 -2.70 11.77 -12.29
C ASN A 61 -2.41 12.81 -11.21
N TYR A 62 -1.45 13.70 -11.47
CA TYR A 62 -1.08 14.79 -10.56
C TYR A 62 -2.20 15.79 -10.25
N LYS A 63 -3.23 15.88 -11.10
CA LYS A 63 -4.41 16.73 -10.87
C LYS A 63 -5.51 16.03 -10.07
N SER A 64 -5.35 14.74 -9.77
CA SER A 64 -6.34 13.99 -9.00
C SER A 64 -6.49 14.58 -7.60
N ARG A 65 -7.73 14.61 -7.12
CA ARG A 65 -8.09 15.06 -5.77
C ARG A 65 -8.13 13.91 -4.77
N GLU A 66 -8.02 12.67 -5.24
CA GLU A 66 -7.97 11.47 -4.41
C GLU A 66 -6.75 11.52 -3.50
N ARG A 67 -6.98 11.25 -2.21
CA ARG A 67 -5.96 11.21 -1.17
C ARG A 67 -6.37 10.18 -0.14
N ILE A 68 -5.38 9.53 0.46
CA ILE A 68 -5.61 8.64 1.60
C ILE A 68 -5.29 9.34 2.92
N PHE A 69 -5.88 8.84 4.00
CA PHE A 69 -5.56 9.26 5.35
C PHE A 69 -5.21 8.02 6.18
N VAL A 70 -4.17 8.15 7.01
CA VAL A 70 -3.72 7.05 7.85
C VAL A 70 -4.56 6.98 9.11
N VAL A 71 -5.22 5.85 9.32
CA VAL A 71 -5.97 5.55 10.56
C VAL A 71 -5.07 4.84 11.57
N HIS A 72 -4.29 3.86 11.12
CA HIS A 72 -3.33 3.12 11.95
C HIS A 72 -1.98 3.01 11.25
N ARG A 73 -0.91 2.90 12.05
CA ARG A 73 0.46 2.76 11.53
C ARG A 73 1.18 1.58 12.16
N LEU A 74 1.99 0.93 11.35
CA LEU A 74 3.01 -0.02 11.79
C LEU A 74 4.38 0.69 11.82
N ASP A 75 5.26 0.23 12.72
CA ASP A 75 6.64 0.69 12.73
C ASP A 75 7.39 0.21 11.49
N ARG A 76 8.53 0.86 11.21
CA ARG A 76 9.34 0.60 10.00
C ARG A 76 9.62 -0.90 9.84
N ASP A 77 10.10 -1.52 10.90
CA ASP A 77 10.56 -2.91 10.88
C ASP A 77 9.46 -3.92 11.20
N THR A 78 8.23 -3.45 11.45
CA THR A 78 7.05 -4.31 11.58
C THR A 78 6.45 -4.60 10.23
N SER A 79 6.04 -5.84 10.00
CA SER A 79 5.31 -6.29 8.81
C SER A 79 3.93 -6.80 9.17
N GLY A 80 2.99 -6.75 8.24
CA GLY A 80 1.62 -7.21 8.45
C GLY A 80 0.58 -6.16 8.11
N VAL A 81 -0.62 -6.36 8.66
CA VAL A 81 -1.81 -5.52 8.48
C VAL A 81 -1.85 -4.40 9.50
#